data_AF-A0A2V6WMU5-F1
#
_entry.id   AF-A0A2V6WMU5-F1
#
_cell.length_a   1.000
_cell.length_b   1.000
_cell.length_c   1.000
_cell.angle_alpha   90.00
_cell.angle_beta   90.00
_cell.angle_gamma   90.00
#
_symmetry.space_group_name_H-M   'P 1'
#
loop_
_entity.id
_entity.type
_entity.pdbx_description
1 polymer ?
#
loop_
_entity_poly.entity_id
_entity_poly.type
_entity_poly.pdbx_seq_one_letter_code
_entity_poly.pdbx_strand_id
1 'polypeptide(L)'
;MSRSRVLAADLPWSAAHPDRTRIAVLSPSGVVSVLAVGSPRALPALLADLATPDAHILLDIPIRGCTGRGSFRPVDRRLASVGIPVLPWTGAGPRGAGLARAIRRRLPHAIVDEVYPYAILRVLWALVRTRSLAALRAGAIDGHVEPGWRGWPPRYKRAPTRRSRLRALARVRRVLEDPALGLAFEPPLPGPREAGSLARLGDCYDAALALVPGLLGLDHPAVYRAGEPRRGAVLLLADAWLRGRLAGG
;
A
#
# COMPACT_ATOMS: atom_id res chain seq x y z
N MET A 1 -22.11 -0.56 8.95
CA MET A 1 -20.67 -0.45 9.30
C MET A 1 -20.40 0.98 9.74
N SER A 2 -19.66 1.18 10.83
CA SER A 2 -19.21 2.51 11.23
C SER A 2 -18.19 3.05 10.23
N ARG A 3 -18.24 4.35 9.95
CA ARG A 3 -17.32 5.02 9.01
C ARG A 3 -15.88 4.96 9.52
N SER A 4 -14.94 4.85 8.60
CA SER A 4 -13.51 4.69 8.84
C SER A 4 -12.74 5.98 8.58
N ARG A 5 -11.74 6.24 9.43
CA ARG A 5 -10.79 7.34 9.21
C ARG A 5 -9.65 6.98 8.26
N VAL A 6 -9.45 5.70 7.96
CA VAL A 6 -8.33 5.23 7.13
C VAL A 6 -8.78 4.10 6.23
N LEU A 7 -8.71 4.32 4.92
CA LEU A 7 -9.02 3.32 3.92
C LEU A 7 -7.85 3.18 2.95
N ALA A 8 -7.57 1.96 2.51
CA ALA A 8 -6.58 1.71 1.49
C ALA A 8 -7.17 0.86 0.36
N ALA A 9 -7.02 1.29 -0.88
CA ALA A 9 -7.52 0.59 -2.05
C ALA A 9 -6.37 0.04 -2.91
N ASP A 10 -6.33 -1.27 -3.11
CA ASP A 10 -5.56 -1.90 -4.18
C ASP A 10 -6.37 -1.86 -5.47
N LEU A 11 -5.80 -1.25 -6.51
CA LEU A 11 -6.41 -1.13 -7.82
C LEU A 11 -5.60 -1.89 -8.86
N PRO A 12 -6.27 -2.62 -9.77
CA PRO A 12 -5.56 -3.22 -10.88
C PRO A 12 -4.91 -2.12 -11.73
N TRP A 13 -3.59 -2.18 -11.89
CA TRP A 13 -2.82 -1.26 -12.74
C TRP A 13 -3.18 -1.34 -14.23
N SER A 14 -3.99 -2.31 -14.67
CA SER A 14 -4.65 -2.34 -15.98
C SER A 14 -6.18 -2.36 -15.82
N ALA A 15 -6.91 -1.79 -16.78
CA ALA A 15 -8.38 -1.80 -16.79
C ALA A 15 -9.00 -3.17 -17.10
N ALA A 16 -8.19 -4.15 -17.53
CA ALA A 16 -8.68 -5.47 -17.96
C ALA A 16 -9.25 -6.36 -16.83
N HIS A 17 -8.97 -6.05 -15.56
CA HIS A 17 -9.37 -6.89 -14.42
C HIS A 17 -10.08 -6.10 -13.31
N PRO A 18 -11.25 -5.50 -13.61
CA PRO A 18 -11.96 -4.61 -12.69
C PRO A 18 -12.35 -5.29 -11.36
N ASP A 19 -12.57 -6.61 -11.37
CA ASP A 19 -12.96 -7.46 -10.23
C ASP A 19 -11.86 -7.67 -9.18
N ARG A 20 -10.64 -7.23 -9.47
CA ARG A 20 -9.47 -7.39 -8.61
C ARG A 20 -9.29 -6.27 -7.58
N THR A 21 -10.10 -5.23 -7.66
CA THR A 21 -10.06 -4.11 -6.71
C THR A 21 -10.37 -4.59 -5.29
N ARG A 22 -9.55 -4.20 -4.32
CA ARG A 22 -9.72 -4.52 -2.90
C ARG A 22 -9.65 -3.24 -2.07
N ILE A 23 -10.43 -3.17 -0.99
CA ILE A 23 -10.37 -2.06 -0.03
C ILE A 23 -10.10 -2.65 1.35
N ALA A 24 -9.01 -2.24 1.98
CA ALA A 24 -8.81 -2.43 3.41
C ALA A 24 -9.41 -1.24 4.17
N VAL A 25 -10.21 -1.53 5.19
CA VAL A 25 -10.94 -0.55 5.99
C VAL A 25 -10.53 -0.72 7.45
N LEU A 26 -10.03 0.33 8.08
CA LEU A 26 -9.76 0.34 9.52
C LEU A 26 -11.00 0.81 10.29
N SER A 27 -11.65 -0.07 11.04
CA SER A 27 -12.79 0.31 11.87
C SER A 27 -12.36 1.27 13.00
N PRO A 28 -13.31 2.00 13.61
CA PRO A 28 -13.03 2.78 14.82
C PRO A 28 -12.49 1.94 15.99
N SER A 29 -12.79 0.64 16.04
CA SER A 29 -12.27 -0.29 17.06
C SER A 29 -10.85 -0.79 16.77
N GLY A 30 -10.22 -0.33 15.69
CA GLY A 30 -8.87 -0.76 15.30
C GLY A 30 -8.80 -2.09 14.55
N VAL A 31 -9.95 -2.60 14.09
CA VAL A 31 -10.06 -3.86 13.36
C VAL A 31 -10.06 -3.59 11.85
N VAL A 32 -9.37 -4.42 11.10
CA VAL A 32 -9.23 -4.31 9.65
C VAL A 32 -10.10 -5.32 8.95
N SER A 33 -10.94 -4.84 8.03
CA SER A 33 -11.68 -5.68 7.08
C SER A 33 -11.18 -5.43 5.66
N VAL A 34 -11.02 -6.48 4.86
CA VAL A 34 -10.66 -6.36 3.44
C VAL A 34 -11.83 -6.78 2.57
N LEU A 35 -12.37 -5.81 1.82
CA LEU A 35 -13.57 -5.95 1.02
C LEU A 35 -13.21 -6.08 -0.47
N ALA A 36 -13.93 -6.95 -1.18
CA ALA A 36 -13.89 -6.99 -2.63
C ALA A 36 -14.86 -5.95 -3.21
N VAL A 37 -14.44 -5.24 -4.26
CA VAL A 37 -15.29 -4.28 -4.95
C VAL A 37 -15.81 -4.91 -6.23
N GLY A 38 -17.12 -5.10 -6.32
CA GLY A 38 -17.76 -5.74 -7.47
C GLY A 38 -17.70 -4.92 -8.75
N SER A 39 -17.53 -3.59 -8.66
CA SER A 39 -17.45 -2.70 -9.82
C SER A 39 -16.56 -1.47 -9.55
N PRO A 40 -15.52 -1.20 -10.35
CA PRO A 40 -14.70 0.01 -10.21
C PRO A 40 -15.47 1.31 -10.40
N ARG A 41 -16.59 1.30 -11.15
CA ARG A 41 -17.44 2.50 -11.33
C ARG A 41 -18.08 2.93 -10.01
N ALA A 42 -18.37 1.98 -9.13
CA ALA A 42 -18.95 2.26 -7.82
C ALA A 42 -17.90 2.68 -6.77
N LEU A 43 -16.61 2.51 -7.06
CA LEU A 43 -15.53 2.71 -6.10
C LEU A 43 -15.53 4.11 -5.43
N PRO A 44 -15.71 5.24 -6.14
CA PRO A 44 -15.74 6.54 -5.48
C PRO A 44 -16.90 6.71 -4.49
N ALA A 45 -18.07 6.14 -4.80
CA ALA A 45 -19.23 6.19 -3.92
C ALA A 45 -19.02 5.27 -2.70
N LEU A 46 -18.57 4.03 -2.95
CA LEU A 46 -18.26 3.07 -1.89
C LEU A 46 -17.22 3.61 -0.89
N LEU A 47 -16.14 4.23 -1.39
CA LEU A 47 -15.15 4.86 -0.51
C LEU A 47 -15.77 6.01 0.31
N ALA A 48 -16.67 6.80 -0.29
CA ALA A 48 -17.35 7.89 0.42
C ALA A 48 -18.32 7.37 1.50
N ASP A 49 -19.01 6.27 1.24
CA ASP A 49 -19.95 5.66 2.20
C ASP A 49 -19.22 5.05 3.39
N LEU A 50 -18.05 4.47 3.15
CA LEU A 50 -17.21 3.82 4.17
C LEU A 50 -16.35 4.81 4.96
N ALA A 51 -16.11 6.02 4.46
CA ALA A 51 -15.16 6.97 5.04
C ALA A 51 -15.82 8.03 5.93
N THR A 52 -15.10 8.51 6.95
CA THR A 52 -15.41 9.79 7.59
C THR A 52 -15.11 10.96 6.64
N PRO A 53 -15.72 12.15 6.83
CA PRO A 53 -15.48 13.30 5.96
C PRO A 53 -14.01 13.72 5.82
N ASP A 54 -13.23 13.52 6.88
CA ASP A 54 -11.82 13.86 7.05
C ASP A 54 -10.88 12.65 6.87
N ALA A 55 -11.38 11.54 6.33
CA ALA A 55 -10.61 10.31 6.23
C ALA A 55 -9.34 10.45 5.38
N HIS A 56 -8.35 9.63 5.72
CA HIS A 56 -7.17 9.40 4.91
C HIS A 56 -7.40 8.20 3.97
N ILE A 57 -7.42 8.46 2.68
CA ILE A 57 -7.68 7.48 1.62
C ILE A 57 -6.40 7.25 0.83
N LEU A 58 -5.92 6.00 0.88
CA LEU A 58 -4.67 5.54 0.28
C LEU A 58 -4.97 4.75 -0.99
N LEU A 59 -4.39 5.12 -2.12
CA LEU A 59 -4.64 4.48 -3.41
C LEU A 59 -3.36 3.84 -3.97
N ASP A 60 -3.36 2.52 -4.22
CA ASP A 60 -2.29 1.83 -4.98
C ASP A 60 -2.47 2.06 -6.49
N ILE A 61 -2.33 3.31 -6.89
CA ILE A 61 -2.31 3.73 -8.29
C ILE A 61 -1.75 5.15 -8.38
N PRO A 62 -0.99 5.49 -9.43
CA PRO A 62 -0.54 6.85 -9.67
C PRO A 62 -1.68 7.88 -9.73
N ILE A 63 -1.67 8.89 -8.84
CA ILE A 63 -2.72 9.93 -8.79
C ILE A 63 -2.29 11.29 -9.34
N ARG A 64 -0.98 11.57 -9.39
CA ARG A 64 -0.39 12.84 -9.84
C ARG A 64 0.96 12.62 -10.53
N GLY A 65 1.45 13.66 -11.20
CA GLY A 65 2.73 13.63 -11.94
C GLY A 65 2.73 12.81 -13.22
N CYS A 66 1.58 12.28 -13.63
CA CYS A 66 1.40 11.43 -14.80
C CYS A 66 1.24 12.27 -16.09
N THR A 67 2.26 13.05 -16.42
CA THR A 67 2.23 14.00 -17.56
C THR A 67 3.38 13.77 -18.52
N GLY A 68 3.17 14.09 -19.80
CA GLY A 68 4.20 14.01 -20.84
C GLY A 68 4.36 12.62 -21.46
N ARG A 69 5.45 12.42 -22.20
CA ARG A 69 5.73 11.18 -22.96
C ARG A 69 6.48 10.10 -22.18
N GLY A 70 6.98 10.41 -20.97
CA GLY A 70 7.78 9.49 -20.17
C GLY A 70 6.93 8.45 -19.43
N SER A 71 7.39 7.20 -19.37
CA SER A 71 6.67 6.12 -18.68
C SER A 71 6.88 6.08 -17.16
N PHE A 72 7.84 6.84 -16.64
CA PHE A 72 8.21 6.90 -15.22
C PHE A 72 8.37 8.34 -14.76
N ARG A 73 7.78 8.67 -13.61
CA ARG A 73 7.89 9.95 -12.92
C ARG A 73 9.23 10.08 -12.19
N PRO A 74 9.64 11.28 -11.77
CA PRO A 74 10.84 11.44 -10.94
C PRO A 74 10.84 10.56 -9.69
N VAL A 75 9.71 10.50 -8.96
CA VAL A 75 9.56 9.63 -7.78
C VAL A 75 9.73 8.14 -8.13
N ASP A 76 9.20 7.70 -9.28
CA ASP A 76 9.29 6.31 -9.73
C ASP A 76 10.75 5.89 -9.95
N ARG A 77 11.54 6.78 -10.57
CA ARG A 77 12.97 6.55 -10.81
C ARG A 77 13.77 6.51 -9.50
N ARG A 78 13.43 7.37 -8.54
CA ARG A 78 14.06 7.39 -7.21
C ARG A 78 13.72 6.14 -6.40
N LEU A 79 12.47 5.67 -6.44
CA LEU A 79 12.09 4.40 -5.83
C LEU A 79 12.87 3.23 -6.46
N ALA A 80 12.98 3.21 -7.79
CA ALA A 80 13.74 2.18 -8.49
C ALA A 80 15.24 2.19 -8.12
N SER A 81 15.87 3.37 -8.01
CA SER A 81 17.31 3.48 -7.67
C SER A 81 17.65 2.96 -6.28
N VAL A 82 16.70 2.94 -5.35
CA VAL A 82 16.87 2.38 -3.99
C VAL A 82 16.42 0.92 -3.88
N GLY A 83 16.08 0.26 -5.00
CA GLY A 83 15.68 -1.16 -5.00
C GLY A 83 14.19 -1.38 -4.70
N ILE A 84 13.34 -0.41 -5.03
CA ILE A 84 11.88 -0.53 -5.04
C ILE A 84 11.42 -0.45 -6.51
N PRO A 85 11.38 -1.58 -7.24
CA PRO A 85 10.89 -1.59 -8.61
C PRO A 85 9.42 -1.17 -8.65
N VAL A 86 9.13 -0.20 -9.51
CA VAL A 86 7.78 0.31 -9.76
C VAL A 86 7.36 -0.01 -11.19
N LEU A 87 6.05 -0.15 -11.40
CA LEU A 87 5.48 -0.28 -12.72
C LEU A 87 5.40 1.10 -13.40
N PRO A 88 5.45 1.17 -14.75
CA PRO A 88 5.28 2.44 -15.45
C PRO A 88 3.86 2.98 -15.25
N TRP A 89 3.73 4.28 -14.96
CA TRP A 89 2.43 4.89 -14.71
C TRP A 89 1.51 4.86 -15.94
N THR A 90 2.07 4.74 -17.14
CA THR A 90 1.32 4.63 -18.40
C THR A 90 0.39 3.42 -18.42
N GLY A 91 0.73 2.35 -17.71
CA GLY A 91 -0.19 1.22 -17.53
C GLY A 91 -1.45 1.61 -16.76
N ALA A 92 -1.32 2.46 -15.74
CA ALA A 92 -2.44 2.97 -14.96
C ALA A 92 -3.34 3.92 -15.77
N GLY A 93 -2.76 4.68 -16.71
CA GLY A 93 -3.45 5.70 -17.49
C GLY A 93 -4.05 6.80 -16.59
N PRO A 94 -5.19 7.42 -16.96
CA PRO A 94 -5.80 8.51 -16.19
C PRO A 94 -6.58 8.04 -14.95
N ARG A 95 -6.61 6.74 -14.65
CA ARG A 95 -7.56 6.14 -13.71
C ARG A 95 -7.34 6.61 -12.28
N GLY A 96 -6.10 6.65 -11.80
CA GLY A 96 -5.80 7.11 -10.45
C GLY A 96 -6.12 8.59 -10.25
N ALA A 97 -5.72 9.44 -11.20
CA ALA A 97 -6.06 10.87 -11.18
C ALA A 97 -7.58 11.12 -11.23
N GLY A 98 -8.30 10.37 -12.08
CA GLY A 98 -9.76 10.42 -12.19
C GLY A 98 -10.46 10.00 -10.90
N LEU A 99 -10.02 8.90 -10.29
CA LEU A 99 -10.54 8.38 -9.02
C LEU A 99 -10.30 9.39 -7.89
N ALA A 100 -9.07 9.87 -7.73
CA ALA A 100 -8.73 10.85 -6.69
C ALA A 100 -9.57 12.13 -6.82
N ARG A 101 -9.85 12.60 -8.05
CA ARG A 101 -10.75 13.74 -8.28
C ARG A 101 -12.20 13.41 -7.92
N ALA A 102 -12.68 12.21 -8.24
CA ALA A 102 -14.04 11.78 -7.92
C ALA A 102 -14.27 11.64 -6.40
N ILE A 103 -13.27 11.15 -5.66
CA ILE A 103 -13.28 11.08 -4.20
C ILE A 103 -13.30 12.47 -3.60
N ARG A 104 -12.36 13.36 -3.98
CA ARG A 104 -12.28 14.74 -3.44
C ARG A 104 -13.55 15.56 -3.69
N ARG A 105 -14.30 15.30 -4.75
CA ARG A 105 -15.62 15.93 -4.98
C ARG A 105 -16.68 15.47 -3.99
N ARG A 106 -16.60 14.23 -3.49
CA ARG A 106 -17.54 13.64 -2.51
C ARG A 106 -17.11 13.88 -1.07
N LEU A 107 -15.80 13.90 -0.84
CA LEU A 107 -15.16 14.13 0.45
C LEU A 107 -14.12 15.25 0.31
N PRO A 108 -14.55 16.53 0.34
CA PRO A 108 -13.65 17.66 0.15
C PRO A 108 -12.55 17.77 1.21
N HIS A 109 -12.80 17.23 2.41
CA HIS A 109 -11.88 17.27 3.54
C HIS A 109 -11.01 16.00 3.67
N ALA A 110 -11.23 15.00 2.83
CA ALA A 110 -10.42 13.79 2.87
C ALA A 110 -9.01 14.04 2.31
N ILE A 111 -8.02 13.44 2.97
CA ILE A 111 -6.65 13.36 2.46
C ILE A 111 -6.60 12.19 1.50
N VAL A 112 -6.17 12.42 0.27
CA VAL A 112 -6.04 11.35 -0.75
C VAL A 112 -4.59 11.28 -1.20
N ASP A 113 -3.90 10.22 -0.79
CA ASP A 113 -2.50 9.95 -1.09
C ASP A 113 -2.35 8.70 -1.94
N GLU A 114 -1.28 8.68 -2.73
CA GLU A 114 -0.83 7.49 -3.44
C GLU A 114 0.09 6.68 -2.54
N VAL A 115 -0.02 5.37 -2.63
CA VAL A 115 0.76 4.40 -1.86
C VAL A 115 1.27 3.33 -2.82
N TYR A 116 2.36 2.66 -2.45
CA TYR A 116 2.84 1.47 -3.17
C TYR A 116 3.09 0.31 -2.20
N PRO A 117 2.21 -0.72 -2.15
CA PRO A 117 2.27 -1.83 -1.19
C PRO A 117 3.63 -2.52 -1.14
N TYR A 118 4.28 -2.66 -2.30
CA TYR A 118 5.60 -3.28 -2.34
C TYR A 118 6.68 -2.43 -1.66
N ALA A 119 6.61 -1.10 -1.72
CA ALA A 119 7.53 -0.22 -0.98
C ALA A 119 7.40 -0.44 0.54
N ILE A 120 6.17 -0.57 1.02
CA ILE A 120 5.86 -0.86 2.43
C ILE A 120 6.41 -2.24 2.80
N LEU A 121 6.12 -3.27 2.00
CA LEU A 121 6.63 -4.61 2.24
C LEU A 121 8.17 -4.66 2.24
N ARG A 122 8.87 -3.87 1.41
CA ARG A 122 10.34 -3.82 1.42
C ARG A 122 10.90 -3.39 2.77
N VAL A 123 10.27 -2.40 3.40
CA VAL A 123 10.68 -1.87 4.70
C VAL A 123 10.32 -2.84 5.82
N LEU A 124 9.07 -3.33 5.83
CA LEU A 124 8.64 -4.34 6.82
C LEU A 124 9.52 -5.60 6.77
N TRP A 125 9.89 -6.03 5.57
CA TRP A 125 10.78 -7.18 5.39
C TRP A 125 12.19 -6.93 5.91
N ALA A 126 12.73 -5.73 5.72
CA ALA A 126 14.01 -5.35 6.31
C ALA A 126 13.96 -5.41 7.84
N LEU A 127 12.90 -4.87 8.46
CA LEU A 127 12.68 -4.92 9.90
C LEU A 127 12.50 -6.34 10.44
N VAL A 128 11.79 -7.22 9.73
CA VAL A 128 11.68 -8.64 10.09
C VAL A 128 13.06 -9.31 10.09
N ARG A 129 13.90 -8.99 9.11
CA ARG A 129 15.25 -9.57 9.02
C ARG A 129 16.18 -9.09 10.13
N THR A 130 16.00 -7.87 10.61
CA THR A 130 16.75 -7.32 11.75
C THR A 130 16.09 -7.59 13.10
N ARG A 131 14.95 -8.30 13.11
CA ARG A 131 14.13 -8.55 14.32
C ARG A 131 13.66 -7.27 15.01
N SER A 132 13.48 -6.20 14.23
CA SER A 132 13.13 -4.86 14.71
C SER A 132 11.71 -4.44 14.31
N LEU A 133 10.84 -5.39 13.93
CA LEU A 133 9.46 -5.06 13.53
C LEU A 133 8.69 -4.35 14.65
N ALA A 134 8.91 -4.75 15.91
CA ALA A 134 8.30 -4.11 17.09
C ALA A 134 8.69 -2.63 17.27
N ALA A 135 9.84 -2.21 16.73
CA ALA A 135 10.27 -0.82 16.79
C ALA A 135 9.44 0.11 15.90
N LEU A 136 8.70 -0.45 14.92
CA LEU A 136 7.89 0.33 13.99
C LEU A 136 6.83 1.18 14.69
N ARG A 137 6.07 0.60 15.61
CA ARG A 137 4.97 1.32 16.29
C ARG A 137 5.45 2.46 17.18
N ALA A 138 6.68 2.37 17.68
CA ALA A 138 7.30 3.42 18.49
C ALA A 138 7.98 4.49 17.62
N GLY A 139 7.96 4.37 16.29
CA GLY A 139 8.72 5.23 15.38
C GLY A 139 10.23 5.05 15.46
N ALA A 140 10.72 4.02 16.15
CA ALA A 140 12.14 3.81 16.46
C ALA A 140 12.83 2.89 15.45
N ILE A 141 12.57 3.07 14.15
CA ILE A 141 13.11 2.20 13.09
C ILE A 141 14.47 2.64 12.55
N ASP A 142 14.99 3.77 13.04
CA ASP A 142 16.29 4.32 12.61
C ASP A 142 17.43 3.34 12.87
N GLY A 143 18.26 3.13 11.84
CA GLY A 143 19.37 2.18 11.86
C GLY A 143 18.96 0.71 11.65
N HIS A 144 17.66 0.40 11.56
CA HIS A 144 17.19 -0.97 11.41
C HIS A 144 16.82 -1.36 9.97
N VAL A 145 16.58 -0.39 9.08
CA VAL A 145 16.16 -0.68 7.70
C VAL A 145 17.37 -1.07 6.82
N GLU A 146 18.46 -0.30 6.86
CA GLU A 146 19.65 -0.56 6.02
C GLU A 146 20.21 -1.97 6.19
N PRO A 147 20.45 -2.49 7.42
CA PRO A 147 21.04 -3.81 7.60
C PRO A 147 20.16 -4.93 7.02
N GLY A 148 18.84 -4.76 7.05
CA GLY A 148 17.87 -5.70 6.48
C GLY A 148 17.67 -5.57 4.98
N TRP A 149 18.05 -4.43 4.37
CA TRP A 149 17.61 -4.04 3.02
C TRP A 149 18.06 -4.97 1.89
N ARG A 150 19.24 -5.59 2.05
CA ARG A 150 19.82 -6.56 1.10
C ARG A 150 18.91 -7.78 0.89
N GLY A 151 18.12 -8.15 1.90
CA GLY A 151 17.17 -9.23 1.80
C GLY A 151 15.92 -8.80 1.04
N TRP A 152 15.64 -9.46 -0.07
CA TRP A 152 14.43 -9.21 -0.84
C TRP A 152 13.21 -9.91 -0.24
N PRO A 153 12.04 -9.25 -0.18
CA PRO A 153 10.79 -9.92 0.13
C PRO A 153 10.45 -10.96 -0.94
N PRO A 154 9.70 -12.02 -0.59
CA PRO A 154 9.34 -13.05 -1.53
C PRO A 154 8.45 -12.50 -2.65
N ARG A 155 8.59 -13.00 -3.88
CA ARG A 155 7.81 -12.57 -5.05
C ARG A 155 6.38 -13.14 -5.03
N TYR A 156 5.51 -12.70 -4.12
CA TYR A 156 4.18 -13.32 -3.91
C TYR A 156 3.17 -13.09 -5.05
N LYS A 157 3.27 -12.00 -5.82
CA LYS A 157 2.46 -11.78 -7.04
C LYS A 157 3.08 -12.34 -8.33
N ARG A 158 4.41 -12.58 -8.35
CA ARG A 158 5.19 -12.96 -9.55
C ARG A 158 6.06 -14.22 -9.36
N ALA A 159 5.73 -15.07 -8.40
CA ALA A 159 6.46 -16.32 -8.20
C ALA A 159 6.24 -17.25 -9.41
N PRO A 160 7.29 -17.94 -9.89
CA PRO A 160 7.23 -18.69 -11.14
C PRO A 160 6.34 -19.94 -11.06
N THR A 161 6.20 -20.51 -9.86
CA THR A 161 5.41 -21.73 -9.66
C THR A 161 4.34 -21.52 -8.60
N ARG A 162 3.22 -22.24 -8.72
CA ARG A 162 2.14 -22.22 -7.71
C ARG A 162 2.66 -22.53 -6.32
N ARG A 163 3.53 -23.55 -6.17
CA ARG A 163 4.14 -23.92 -4.87
C ARG A 163 4.97 -22.78 -4.28
N SER A 164 5.80 -22.12 -5.08
CA SER A 164 6.58 -20.96 -4.61
C SER A 164 5.69 -19.77 -4.28
N ARG A 165 4.61 -19.57 -5.04
CA ARG A 165 3.62 -18.52 -4.78
C ARG A 165 2.87 -18.73 -3.46
N LEU A 166 2.42 -19.96 -3.18
CA LEU A 166 1.79 -20.32 -1.91
C LEU A 166 2.70 -20.03 -0.72
N ARG A 167 3.99 -20.44 -0.81
CA ARG A 167 4.98 -20.15 0.24
C ARG A 167 5.25 -18.66 0.41
N ALA A 168 5.32 -17.91 -0.70
CA ALA A 168 5.52 -16.47 -0.69
C ALA A 168 4.34 -15.74 -0.02
N LEU A 169 3.11 -16.08 -0.40
CA LEU A 169 1.90 -15.53 0.20
C LEU A 169 1.81 -15.88 1.69
N ALA A 170 2.12 -17.12 2.09
CA ALA A 170 2.15 -17.52 3.49
C ALA A 170 3.20 -16.75 4.33
N ARG A 171 4.29 -16.27 3.71
CA ARG A 171 5.27 -15.41 4.38
C ARG A 171 4.77 -13.98 4.52
N VAL A 172 4.14 -13.42 3.48
CA VAL A 172 3.52 -12.08 3.55
C VAL A 172 2.40 -12.05 4.58
N ARG A 173 1.53 -13.07 4.59
CA ARG A 173 0.48 -13.22 5.61
C ARG A 173 1.05 -13.17 7.03
N ARG A 174 2.13 -13.93 7.29
CA ARG A 174 2.81 -13.93 8.60
C ARG A 174 3.35 -12.56 9.01
N VAL A 175 3.82 -11.75 8.06
CA VAL A 175 4.23 -10.37 8.36
C VAL A 175 3.00 -9.53 8.73
N LEU A 176 1.92 -9.62 7.95
CA LEU A 176 0.69 -8.86 8.20
C LEU A 176 0.00 -9.22 9.52
N GLU A 177 0.03 -10.49 9.91
CA GLU A 177 -0.56 -11.01 11.16
C GLU A 177 0.40 -10.91 12.36
N ASP A 178 1.61 -10.37 12.17
CA ASP A 178 2.55 -10.19 13.28
C ASP A 178 1.97 -9.16 14.27
N PRO A 179 1.79 -9.50 15.55
CA PRO A 179 1.24 -8.58 16.55
C PRO A 179 2.02 -7.26 16.68
N ALA A 180 3.31 -7.27 16.32
CA ALA A 180 4.14 -6.07 16.30
C ALA A 180 3.61 -4.99 15.34
N LEU A 181 2.90 -5.35 14.28
CA LEU A 181 2.28 -4.38 13.37
C LEU A 181 1.02 -3.73 13.94
N GLY A 182 0.38 -4.34 14.95
CA GLY A 182 -0.88 -3.83 15.52
C GLY A 182 -2.08 -3.92 14.58
N LEU A 183 -2.03 -4.80 13.56
CA LEU A 183 -3.17 -5.09 12.70
C LEU A 183 -3.96 -6.26 13.28
N ALA A 184 -5.25 -6.06 13.53
CA ALA A 184 -6.21 -7.12 13.84
C ALA A 184 -7.18 -7.26 12.68
N PHE A 185 -7.42 -8.47 12.18
CA PHE A 185 -8.27 -8.69 11.00
C PHE A 185 -9.58 -9.39 11.35
N GLU A 186 -10.69 -8.83 10.88
CA GLU A 186 -12.01 -9.45 10.98
C GLU A 186 -12.78 -9.32 9.65
N PRO A 187 -13.12 -10.44 8.99
CA PRO A 187 -12.68 -11.81 9.32
C PRO A 187 -11.15 -11.97 9.22
N PRO A 188 -10.56 -13.07 9.77
CA PRO A 188 -9.13 -13.34 9.65
C PRO A 188 -8.66 -13.29 8.20
N LEU A 189 -7.40 -12.87 7.98
CA LEU A 189 -6.84 -12.82 6.63
C LEU A 189 -6.88 -14.23 5.99
N PRO A 190 -7.39 -14.35 4.75
CA PRO A 190 -7.52 -15.64 4.12
C PRO A 190 -6.16 -16.32 3.90
N GLY A 191 -6.11 -17.63 4.13
CA GLY A 191 -4.92 -18.43 3.88
C GLY A 191 -4.68 -18.76 2.40
N PRO A 192 -3.42 -18.96 1.97
CA PRO A 192 -3.14 -19.36 0.59
C PRO A 192 -3.75 -20.70 0.18
N ARG A 193 -4.03 -21.60 1.13
CA ARG A 193 -4.66 -22.91 0.87
C ARG A 193 -6.18 -22.81 0.72
N GLU A 194 -6.80 -21.86 1.41
CA GLU A 194 -8.25 -21.61 1.36
C GLU A 194 -8.64 -20.71 0.17
N ALA A 195 -7.67 -19.97 -0.39
CA ALA A 195 -7.94 -19.03 -1.46
C ALA A 195 -8.26 -19.72 -2.80
N GLY A 196 -9.48 -19.52 -3.30
CA GLY A 196 -9.87 -19.93 -4.66
C GLY A 196 -9.05 -19.25 -5.77
N SER A 197 -8.43 -18.09 -5.50
CA SER A 197 -7.53 -17.41 -6.44
C SER A 197 -6.35 -16.75 -5.73
N LEU A 198 -5.12 -17.20 -6.07
CA LEU A 198 -3.89 -16.61 -5.54
C LEU A 198 -3.61 -15.20 -6.06
N ALA A 199 -4.20 -14.82 -7.19
CA ALA A 199 -4.14 -13.45 -7.69
C ALA A 199 -4.96 -12.52 -6.79
N ARG A 200 -6.23 -12.87 -6.56
CA ARG A 200 -7.13 -12.12 -5.68
C ARG A 200 -6.64 -12.09 -4.23
N LEU A 201 -5.97 -13.14 -3.76
CA LEU A 201 -5.33 -13.15 -2.45
C LEU A 201 -4.14 -12.17 -2.39
N GLY A 202 -3.33 -12.11 -3.44
CA GLY A 202 -2.28 -11.11 -3.54
C GLY A 202 -2.82 -9.68 -3.48
N ASP A 203 -3.96 -9.42 -4.11
CA ASP A 203 -4.60 -8.09 -4.09
C ASP A 203 -5.18 -7.76 -2.70
N CYS A 204 -5.69 -8.78 -1.99
CA CYS A 204 -6.11 -8.64 -0.59
C CYS A 204 -4.94 -8.22 0.31
N TYR A 205 -3.78 -8.86 0.17
CA TYR A 205 -2.59 -8.52 0.96
C TYR A 205 -2.01 -7.16 0.59
N ASP A 206 -2.10 -6.74 -0.68
CA ASP A 206 -1.66 -5.40 -1.10
C ASP A 206 -2.52 -4.31 -0.49
N ALA A 207 -3.85 -4.49 -0.43
CA ALA A 207 -4.73 -3.55 0.26
C ALA A 207 -4.41 -3.47 1.76
N ALA A 208 -4.13 -4.61 2.41
CA ALA A 208 -3.73 -4.64 3.82
C ALA A 208 -2.36 -3.97 4.06
N LEU A 209 -1.37 -4.24 3.20
CA LEU A 209 -0.06 -3.58 3.25
C LEU A 209 -0.20 -2.07 3.07
N ALA A 210 -1.00 -1.63 2.09
CA ALA A 210 -1.25 -0.22 1.81
C ALA A 210 -1.84 0.54 2.99
N LEU A 211 -2.54 -0.15 3.90
CA LEU A 211 -3.15 0.45 5.08
C LEU A 211 -2.13 0.84 6.17
N VAL A 212 -0.94 0.21 6.18
CA VAL A 212 0.03 0.33 7.29
C VAL A 212 0.45 1.78 7.58
N PRO A 213 0.83 2.62 6.61
CA PRO A 213 1.15 4.03 6.89
C PRO A 213 -0.05 4.80 7.46
N GLY A 214 -1.26 4.48 7.01
CA GLY A 214 -2.48 5.08 7.51
C GLY A 214 -2.81 4.68 8.95
N LEU A 215 -2.55 3.42 9.32
CA LEU A 215 -2.68 2.93 10.70
C LEU A 215 -1.75 3.69 11.66
N LEU A 216 -0.50 3.92 11.23
CA LEU A 216 0.48 4.64 12.05
C LEU A 216 0.15 6.14 12.19
N GLY A 217 -0.47 6.73 11.16
CA GLY A 217 -0.81 8.15 11.12
C GLY A 217 0.25 8.99 10.41
N LEU A 218 -0.16 10.13 9.84
CA LEU A 218 0.70 10.97 9.01
C LEU A 218 1.85 11.64 9.78
N ASP A 219 1.66 11.89 11.08
CA ASP A 219 2.66 12.50 11.95
C ASP A 219 3.64 11.46 12.53
N HIS A 220 3.47 10.19 12.20
CA HIS A 220 4.29 9.13 12.74
C HIS A 220 5.72 9.18 12.18
N PRO A 221 6.78 9.05 13.02
CA PRO A 221 8.17 9.22 12.59
C PRO A 221 8.63 8.28 11.47
N ALA A 222 8.01 7.11 11.31
CA ALA A 222 8.33 6.19 10.21
C ALA A 222 7.58 6.48 8.90
N VAL A 223 6.50 7.26 8.92
CA VAL A 223 5.70 7.54 7.72
C VAL A 223 6.38 8.63 6.92
N TYR A 224 6.55 8.38 5.62
CA TYR A 224 7.30 9.27 4.74
C TYR A 224 6.63 9.40 3.37
N ARG A 225 6.53 10.63 2.88
CA ARG A 225 6.04 10.93 1.55
C ARG A 225 7.23 11.20 0.63
N ALA A 226 7.56 10.23 -0.21
CA ALA A 226 8.64 10.35 -1.19
C ALA A 226 8.15 11.13 -2.43
N GLY A 227 8.96 12.08 -2.91
CA GLY A 227 8.64 12.90 -4.09
C GLY A 227 7.86 14.17 -3.77
N GLU A 228 7.40 14.86 -4.82
CA GLU A 228 6.72 16.14 -4.72
C GLU A 228 5.24 15.99 -5.09
N PRO A 229 4.28 16.53 -4.31
CA PRO A 229 2.85 16.33 -4.57
C PRO A 229 2.38 16.72 -5.98
N ARG A 230 3.02 17.69 -6.64
CA ARG A 230 2.69 18.10 -8.01
C ARG A 230 3.30 17.19 -9.08
N ARG A 231 4.51 16.66 -8.83
CA ARG A 231 5.28 15.82 -9.78
C ARG A 231 5.11 14.32 -9.55
N GLY A 232 4.28 13.94 -8.58
CA GLY A 232 4.07 12.57 -8.15
C GLY A 232 4.75 12.33 -6.82
N ALA A 233 3.97 11.79 -5.88
CA ALA A 233 4.44 11.46 -4.54
C ALA A 233 3.86 10.12 -4.10
N VAL A 234 4.62 9.35 -3.33
CA VAL A 234 4.23 8.04 -2.81
C VAL A 234 4.42 8.04 -1.30
N LEU A 235 3.34 7.75 -0.57
CA LEU A 235 3.37 7.52 0.87
C LEU A 235 3.87 6.10 1.15
N LEU A 236 4.87 6.00 2.02
CA LEU A 236 5.54 4.75 2.38
C LEU A 236 6.13 4.84 3.80
N LEU A 237 6.84 3.80 4.21
CA LEU A 237 7.62 3.78 5.46
C LEU A 237 9.09 4.05 5.17
N ALA A 238 9.77 4.87 5.96
CA ALA A 238 11.20 5.10 5.80
C ALA A 238 11.84 5.56 7.11
N ASP A 239 13.02 5.00 7.40
CA ASP A 239 13.95 5.49 8.40
C ASP A 239 14.87 6.58 7.82
N ALA A 240 15.74 7.16 8.64
CA ALA A 240 16.66 8.23 8.23
C ALA A 240 17.52 7.85 7.00
N TRP A 241 18.01 6.60 6.94
CA TRP A 241 18.81 6.12 5.83
C TRP A 241 18.03 6.09 4.52
N LEU A 242 16.83 5.49 4.51
CA LEU A 242 16.02 5.40 3.29
C LEU A 242 15.55 6.79 2.84
N ARG A 243 15.21 7.67 3.79
CA ARG A 243 14.89 9.08 3.52
C ARG A 243 16.03 9.80 2.82
N GLY A 244 17.26 9.67 3.32
CA GLY A 244 18.43 10.27 2.70
C GLY A 244 18.60 9.85 1.23
N ARG A 245 18.36 8.58 0.93
CA ARG A 245 18.44 8.06 -0.45
C ARG A 245 17.28 8.49 -1.36
N LEU A 246 16.12 8.79 -0.79
CA LEU A 246 14.93 9.25 -1.53
C LEU A 246 14.88 10.78 -1.69
N ALA A 247 15.56 11.52 -0.81
CA ALA A 247 15.67 12.98 -0.84
C ALA A 247 16.68 13.48 -1.89
N GLY A 248 17.75 12.71 -2.15
CA GLY A 248 18.82 13.09 -3.08
C GLY A 248 18.39 13.00 -4.56
N GLY A 249 18.38 14.15 -5.24
CA GLY A 249 18.24 14.29 -6.69
C GLY A 249 17.79 15.67 -7.12
#